data_AF-A0A1S6HP47-F1
#
_entry.id   AF-A0A1S6HP47-F1
#
_cell.length_a   1.000
_cell.length_b   1.000
_cell.length_c   1.000
_cell.angle_alpha   90.00
_cell.angle_beta   90.00
_cell.angle_gamma   90.00
#
_symmetry.space_group_name_H-M   'P 1'
#
loop_
_entity.id
_entity.type
_entity.pdbx_description
1 polymer ?
#
loop_
_entity_poly.entity_id
_entity_poly.type
_entity_poly.pdbx_seq_one_letter_code
_entity_poly.pdbx_strand_id
1 'polypeptide(L)'
;MIKVMTLTALILTSLTFNATAAMDPKLEQTLIDICKTGVTDNIYKFNDTMHKYRINKRNIFPKLVCNGEGFHEFALSHGSNLVAKKIAPFVDPVADSV
;
A
#
# COMPACT_ATOMS: atom_id res chain seq x y z
N MET A 1 24.09 -28.19 55.59
CA MET A 1 24.57 -26.97 54.91
C MET A 1 24.19 -27.10 53.44
N ILE A 2 23.18 -26.35 52.99
CA ILE A 2 22.63 -26.43 51.65
C ILE A 2 22.87 -25.07 51.00
N LYS A 3 23.58 -25.04 49.87
CA LYS A 3 23.52 -23.92 48.92
C LYS A 3 24.23 -24.32 47.63
N VAL A 4 23.45 -24.83 46.67
CA VAL A 4 23.81 -24.75 45.26
C VAL A 4 22.56 -24.26 44.56
N MET A 5 22.54 -22.99 44.20
CA MET A 5 21.46 -22.36 43.46
C MET A 5 21.93 -22.29 42.01
N THR A 6 21.62 -23.32 41.23
CA THR A 6 21.91 -23.37 39.80
C THR A 6 20.92 -22.50 39.05
N LEU A 7 21.39 -21.36 38.54
CA LEU A 7 20.62 -20.45 37.69
C LEU A 7 20.75 -20.92 36.23
N THR A 8 19.81 -21.73 35.77
CA THR A 8 19.70 -22.14 34.36
C THR A 8 19.09 -20.99 33.56
N ALA A 9 19.93 -20.25 32.83
CA ALA A 9 19.47 -19.25 31.86
C ALA A 9 18.95 -19.95 30.59
N LEU A 10 17.62 -20.08 30.47
CA LEU A 10 16.98 -20.48 29.21
C LEU A 10 17.05 -19.31 28.22
N ILE A 11 17.96 -19.39 27.24
CA ILE A 11 17.97 -18.45 26.12
C ILE A 11 16.87 -18.90 25.15
N LEU A 12 15.67 -18.31 25.30
CA LEU A 12 14.59 -18.44 24.33
C LEU A 12 14.94 -17.62 23.09
N THR A 13 15.65 -18.21 22.13
CA THR A 13 15.79 -17.62 20.80
C THR A 13 14.43 -17.74 20.10
N SER A 14 13.69 -16.64 20.03
CA SER A 14 12.48 -16.53 19.23
C SER A 14 12.84 -16.77 17.76
N LEU A 15 12.42 -17.90 17.21
CA LEU A 15 12.50 -18.19 15.78
C LEU A 15 11.57 -17.21 15.07
N THR A 16 12.11 -16.11 14.55
CA THR A 16 11.37 -15.17 13.70
C THR A 16 11.27 -15.76 12.30
N PHE A 17 10.11 -16.31 11.94
CA PHE A 17 9.82 -16.72 10.57
C PHE A 17 9.53 -15.46 9.74
N ASN A 18 10.52 -15.00 8.96
CA ASN A 18 10.29 -13.97 7.96
C ASN A 18 9.51 -14.59 6.79
N ALA A 19 8.19 -14.56 6.87
CA ALA A 19 7.33 -14.94 5.76
C ALA A 19 7.38 -13.86 4.68
N THR A 20 8.34 -13.95 3.75
CA THR A 20 8.30 -13.18 2.50
C THR A 20 7.32 -13.87 1.55
N ALA A 21 6.06 -13.45 1.59
CA ALA A 21 5.09 -13.82 0.55
C ALA A 21 5.43 -13.03 -0.72
N ALA A 22 5.85 -13.72 -1.78
CA ALA A 22 5.95 -13.11 -3.10
C ALA A 22 4.53 -12.75 -3.58
N MET A 23 4.34 -11.52 -4.08
CA MET A 23 3.08 -11.11 -4.66
C MET A 23 2.81 -11.89 -5.96
N ASP A 24 1.53 -12.10 -6.26
CA ASP A 24 1.15 -12.57 -7.59
C ASP A 24 1.57 -11.54 -8.64
N PRO A 25 2.29 -11.93 -9.72
CA PRO A 25 2.81 -10.98 -10.71
C PRO A 25 1.71 -10.17 -11.42
N LYS A 26 0.51 -10.75 -11.59
CA LYS A 26 -0.62 -10.05 -12.21
C LYS A 26 -1.20 -8.99 -11.27
N LEU A 27 -1.25 -9.28 -9.98
CA LEU A 27 -1.58 -8.28 -8.96
C LEU A 27 -0.55 -7.15 -8.94
N GLU A 28 0.74 -7.46 -8.93
CA GLU A 28 1.81 -6.47 -8.99
C GLU A 28 1.66 -5.55 -10.21
N GLN A 29 1.48 -6.13 -11.40
CA GLN A 29 1.28 -5.35 -12.63
C GLN A 29 0.01 -4.49 -12.57
N THR A 30 -1.07 -5.00 -11.97
CA THR A 30 -2.31 -4.24 -11.78
C THR A 30 -2.04 -3.00 -10.92
N LEU A 31 -1.33 -3.15 -9.80
CA LEU A 31 -1.01 -2.03 -8.91
C LEU A 31 -0.09 -1.00 -9.60
N ILE A 32 0.91 -1.47 -10.33
CA ILE A 32 1.82 -0.61 -11.12
C ILE A 32 1.02 0.21 -12.14
N ASP A 33 0.11 -0.42 -12.89
CA ASP A 33 -0.68 0.28 -13.90
C ASP A 33 -1.59 1.34 -13.27
N ILE A 34 -2.17 1.04 -12.10
CA ILE A 34 -2.96 2.02 -11.35
C ILE A 34 -2.08 3.20 -10.94
N CYS A 35 -0.93 2.97 -10.28
CA CYS A 35 -0.03 4.04 -9.87
C CYS A 35 0.43 4.90 -11.06
N LYS A 36 0.68 4.29 -12.24
CA LYS A 36 1.01 5.04 -13.47
C LYS A 36 -0.11 5.97 -13.93
N THR A 37 -1.38 5.71 -13.62
CA THR A 37 -2.45 6.68 -13.91
C THR A 37 -2.40 7.89 -13.00
N GLY A 38 -1.84 7.73 -11.79
CA GLY A 38 -1.63 8.77 -10.80
C GLY A 38 -0.79 9.94 -11.32
N VAL A 39 0.10 9.75 -12.30
CA VAL A 39 0.99 10.82 -12.82
C VAL A 39 0.55 11.43 -14.16
N THR A 40 -0.63 11.05 -14.69
CA THR A 40 -1.00 11.39 -16.08
C THR A 40 -1.95 12.57 -16.25
N ASP A 41 -2.55 13.05 -15.17
CA ASP A 41 -3.65 14.03 -15.15
C ASP A 41 -4.80 13.74 -16.13
N ASN A 42 -4.97 12.47 -16.52
CA ASN A 42 -5.89 12.06 -17.58
C ASN A 42 -7.02 11.17 -17.02
N ILE A 43 -8.21 11.75 -16.87
CA ILE A 43 -9.40 11.06 -16.34
C ILE A 43 -9.86 9.90 -17.22
N TYR A 44 -9.72 10.00 -18.54
CA TYR A 44 -10.10 8.93 -19.44
C TYR A 44 -9.22 7.69 -19.21
N LYS A 45 -7.89 7.88 -19.20
CA LYS A 45 -6.93 6.80 -18.94
C LYS A 45 -7.10 6.21 -17.54
N PHE A 46 -7.35 7.05 -16.54
CA PHE A 46 -7.67 6.61 -15.18
C PHE A 46 -8.91 5.71 -15.18
N ASN A 47 -10.04 6.18 -15.73
CA ASN A 47 -11.28 5.40 -15.73
C ASN A 47 -11.17 4.10 -16.54
N ASP A 48 -10.51 4.13 -17.70
CA ASP A 48 -10.23 2.94 -18.50
C ASP A 48 -9.46 1.89 -17.69
N THR A 49 -8.39 2.30 -17.01
CA THR A 49 -7.58 1.40 -16.15
C THR A 49 -8.42 0.82 -15.01
N MET A 50 -9.22 1.65 -14.33
CA MET A 50 -10.11 1.19 -13.26
C MET A 50 -11.14 0.18 -13.75
N HIS A 51 -11.70 0.39 -14.96
CA HIS A 51 -12.66 -0.54 -15.56
C HIS A 51 -12.01 -1.83 -16.03
N LYS A 52 -10.86 -1.75 -16.72
CA LYS A 52 -10.07 -2.89 -17.18
C LYS A 52 -9.77 -3.87 -16.04
N TYR A 53 -9.38 -3.34 -14.89
CA TYR A 53 -9.04 -4.15 -13.72
C TYR A 53 -10.19 -4.33 -12.71
N ARG A 54 -11.38 -3.80 -13.00
CA ARG A 54 -12.59 -3.89 -12.15
C ARG A 54 -12.33 -3.41 -10.71
N ILE A 55 -11.60 -2.31 -10.57
CA ILE A 55 -11.17 -1.78 -9.29
C ILE A 55 -12.34 -1.21 -8.49
N ASN A 56 -12.50 -1.68 -7.26
CA ASN A 56 -13.35 -1.03 -6.27
C ASN A 56 -12.58 0.11 -5.59
N LYS A 57 -12.87 1.33 -6.02
CA LYS A 57 -12.19 2.56 -5.59
C LYS A 57 -12.22 2.75 -4.08
N ARG A 58 -13.35 2.46 -3.41
CA ARG A 58 -13.51 2.60 -1.96
C ARG A 58 -12.63 1.63 -1.16
N ASN A 59 -12.34 0.46 -1.73
CA ASN A 59 -11.57 -0.55 -1.02
C ASN A 59 -10.06 -0.37 -1.20
N ILE A 60 -9.66 0.18 -2.35
CA ILE A 60 -8.25 0.27 -2.75
C ILE A 60 -7.63 1.61 -2.35
N PHE A 61 -8.27 2.75 -2.64
CA PHE A 61 -7.62 4.05 -2.46
C PHE A 61 -7.29 4.45 -1.02
N PRO A 62 -8.03 4.02 0.03
CA PRO A 62 -7.60 4.25 1.41
C PRO A 62 -6.32 3.51 1.83
N LYS A 63 -5.83 2.57 1.01
CA LYS A 63 -4.70 1.68 1.38
C LYS A 63 -3.60 1.64 0.33
N LEU A 64 -3.85 2.18 -0.86
CA LEU A 64 -2.92 2.10 -1.98
C LEU A 64 -1.82 3.13 -1.81
N VAL A 65 -0.58 2.64 -1.76
CA VAL A 65 0.63 3.44 -1.71
C VAL A 65 1.40 3.27 -3.01
N CYS A 66 1.82 4.39 -3.60
CA CYS A 66 2.65 4.47 -4.80
C CYS A 66 3.96 5.16 -4.43
N ASN A 67 5.09 4.45 -4.57
CA ASN A 67 6.43 4.98 -4.25
C ASN A 67 6.58 5.58 -2.84
N GLY A 68 5.84 5.04 -1.86
CA GLY A 68 5.90 5.50 -0.46
C GLY A 68 4.85 6.53 -0.08
N GLU A 69 4.06 7.03 -1.04
CA GLU A 69 2.99 8.01 -0.79
C GLU A 69 1.61 7.38 -1.03
N GLY A 70 0.59 7.76 -0.27
CA GLY A 70 -0.80 7.41 -0.58
C GLY A 70 -1.18 7.87 -2.00
N PHE A 71 -2.04 7.14 -2.71
CA PHE A 71 -2.34 7.41 -4.13
C PHE A 71 -2.81 8.86 -4.40
N HIS A 72 -3.56 9.47 -3.46
CA HIS A 72 -4.02 10.85 -3.58
C HIS A 72 -2.86 11.85 -3.54
N GLU A 73 -2.01 11.74 -2.53
CA GLU A 73 -0.82 12.58 -2.41
C GLU A 73 0.14 12.35 -3.58
N PHE A 74 0.34 11.09 -3.96
CA PHE A 74 1.16 10.73 -5.12
C PHE A 74 0.67 11.39 -6.42
N ALA A 75 -0.64 11.52 -6.60
CA ALA A 75 -1.20 12.21 -7.75
C ALA A 75 -0.97 13.73 -7.67
N LEU A 76 -1.15 14.33 -6.49
CA LEU A 76 -0.89 15.76 -6.27
C LEU A 76 0.59 16.11 -6.45
N SER A 77 1.51 15.31 -5.90
CA SER A 77 2.96 15.50 -5.98
C SER A 77 3.49 15.46 -7.42
N HIS A 78 2.78 14.79 -8.33
CA HIS A 78 3.07 14.74 -9.76
C HIS A 78 2.20 15.67 -10.62
N GLY A 79 1.43 16.59 -10.03
CA GLY A 79 0.63 17.58 -10.74
C GLY A 79 -0.65 17.04 -11.39
N SER A 80 -1.08 15.83 -11.02
CA SER A 80 -2.25 15.13 -11.57
C SER A 80 -3.54 15.50 -10.84
N ASN A 81 -3.85 16.81 -10.86
CA ASN A 81 -4.93 17.43 -10.09
C ASN A 81 -6.32 16.87 -10.40
N LEU A 82 -6.59 16.54 -11.67
CA LEU A 82 -7.87 15.97 -12.09
C LEU A 82 -8.05 14.57 -11.48
N VAL A 83 -7.01 13.74 -11.54
CA VAL A 83 -7.03 12.38 -10.97
C VAL A 83 -7.15 12.45 -9.45
N ALA A 84 -6.38 13.33 -8.78
CA ALA A 84 -6.49 13.56 -7.34
C ALA A 84 -7.92 13.96 -6.95
N LYS A 85 -8.49 14.98 -7.60
CA LYS A 85 -9.87 15.41 -7.38
C LYS A 85 -10.89 14.29 -7.62
N LYS A 86 -10.64 13.42 -8.60
CA LYS A 86 -11.53 12.29 -8.92
C LYS A 86 -11.57 11.25 -7.81
N ILE A 87 -10.47 11.07 -7.09
CA ILE A 87 -10.35 10.04 -6.06
C ILE A 87 -10.51 10.57 -4.63
N ALA A 88 -10.48 11.88 -4.42
CA ALA A 88 -10.73 12.55 -3.14
C ALA A 88 -11.96 12.01 -2.36
N PRO A 89 -13.10 11.65 -2.98
CA PRO A 89 -14.24 11.08 -2.24
C PRO A 89 -14.04 9.64 -1.73
N PHE A 90 -12.95 8.98 -2.11
CA PHE A 90 -12.65 7.57 -1.77
C PHE A 90 -11.44 7.41 -0.87
N VAL A 91 -10.76 8.50 -0.51
CA VAL A 91 -9.69 8.46 0.49
C VAL A 91 -10.26 8.69 1.87
N ASP A 92 -9.75 7.93 2.84
CA ASP A 92 -10.01 8.18 4.24
C ASP A 92 -9.09 9.33 4.69
N PRO A 93 -9.59 10.38 5.36
CA PRO A 93 -8.77 11.52 5.81
C PRO A 93 -7.57 11.12 6.68
N VAL A 94 -7.63 9.95 7.32
CA VAL A 94 -6.57 9.41 8.20
C VAL A 94 -5.49 8.66 7.40
N ALA A 95 -5.79 8.14 6.21
CA ALA A 95 -4.84 7.40 5.38
C ALA A 95 -3.92 8.32 4.55
N ASP A 96 -4.35 9.56 4.28
CA ASP A 96 -3.53 10.60 3.64
C ASP A 96 -2.50 11.23 4.62
N SER A 97 -2.46 10.79 5.89
CA SER A 97 -1.61 11.34 6.97
C SER A 97 -0.39 10.48 7.34
N VAL A 98 -0.20 9.32 6.70
CA VAL A 98 0.86 8.34 7.03
C VAL A 98 1.95 8.33 5.97
#